data_AF-A0A3L6FX41-F1
#
_entry.id   AF-A0A3L6FX41-F1
#
_cell.length_a   1.000
_cell.length_b   1.000
_cell.length_c   1.000
_cell.angle_alpha   90.00
_cell.angle_beta   90.00
_cell.angle_gamma   90.00
#
_symmetry.space_group_name_H-M   'P 1'
#
loop_
_entity.id
_entity.type
_entity.pdbx_description
1 polymer ?
#
loop_
_entity_poly.entity_id
_entity_poly.type
_entity_poly.pdbx_seq_one_letter_code
_entity_poly.pdbx_strand_id
1 'polypeptide(L)'
;MSQILSQEFLRRTMLTEWFVANQLHESARSLTYPDFPSEWRWDEKKYHGNKDRHGNIGRIHFVHPSAGERYYLRMLLMVAKGAQNFESLRTYNNFLYPSFKETCRAHGLLEDDQEWYNAFDEAASWATSSQLRDLFVTMLLFCEVGDEFTFFEKVWTLLADDIQYNARQILNHPAYQMSGDALKIS
;
A
#
# COMPACT_ATOMS: atom_id res chain seq x y z
N MET A 1 -22.88 34.08 -20.88
CA MET A 1 -23.56 32.78 -20.71
C MET A 1 -22.80 31.97 -19.68
N SER A 2 -23.31 31.90 -18.46
CA SER A 2 -22.74 31.12 -17.35
C SER A 2 -23.08 29.65 -17.53
N GLN A 3 -22.12 28.87 -18.05
CA GLN A 3 -22.27 27.43 -18.22
C GLN A 3 -22.24 26.78 -16.82
N ILE A 4 -23.38 26.23 -16.40
CA ILE A 4 -23.48 25.45 -15.16
C ILE A 4 -22.66 24.17 -15.38
N LEU A 5 -21.47 24.12 -14.78
CA LEU A 5 -20.62 22.92 -14.81
C LEU A 5 -21.29 21.83 -13.96
N SER A 6 -21.57 20.66 -14.55
CA SER A 6 -22.13 19.54 -13.79
C SER A 6 -21.12 19.02 -12.76
N GLN A 7 -21.59 18.47 -11.62
CA GLN A 7 -20.69 17.86 -10.63
C GLN A 7 -19.81 16.76 -11.23
N GLU A 8 -20.33 16.05 -12.23
CA GLU A 8 -19.61 15.01 -12.96
C GLU A 8 -18.43 15.57 -13.77
N PHE A 9 -18.60 16.75 -14.40
CA PHE A 9 -17.50 17.46 -15.06
C PHE A 9 -16.41 17.93 -14.08
N LEU A 10 -16.77 18.25 -12.84
CA LEU A 10 -15.81 18.66 -11.81
C LEU A 10 -14.96 17.49 -11.31
N ARG A 11 -15.49 16.25 -11.30
CA ARG A 11 -14.78 15.04 -10.85
C ARG A 11 -13.80 14.46 -11.86
N ARG A 12 -13.79 14.96 -13.11
CA ARG A 12 -12.84 14.52 -14.14
C ARG A 12 -11.41 14.93 -13.77
N THR A 13 -10.58 13.91 -13.57
CA THR A 13 -9.14 14.02 -13.38
C THR A 13 -8.42 13.38 -14.56
N MET A 14 -7.13 13.65 -14.71
CA MET A 14 -6.29 12.95 -15.70
C MET A 14 -6.37 11.43 -15.49
N LEU A 15 -6.36 10.94 -14.26
CA LEU A 15 -6.44 9.49 -13.99
C LEU A 15 -7.78 8.89 -14.44
N THR A 16 -8.91 9.53 -14.12
CA THR A 16 -10.22 8.99 -14.50
C THR A 16 -10.44 9.03 -16.01
N GLU A 17 -9.88 10.01 -16.70
CA GLU A 17 -9.99 10.09 -18.16
C GLU A 17 -8.99 9.16 -18.88
N TRP A 18 -7.88 8.78 -18.23
CA TRP A 18 -7.05 7.68 -18.71
C TRP A 18 -7.83 6.38 -18.77
N PHE A 19 -8.63 6.08 -17.73
CA PHE A 19 -9.55 4.94 -17.73
C PHE A 19 -10.55 5.02 -18.89
N VAL A 20 -11.17 6.18 -19.10
CA VAL A 20 -12.13 6.39 -20.21
C VAL A 20 -11.45 6.17 -21.55
N ALA A 21 -10.24 6.70 -21.76
CA ALA A 21 -9.50 6.49 -23.00
C ALA A 21 -9.19 5.00 -23.26
N ASN A 22 -8.81 4.25 -22.21
CA ASN A 22 -8.58 2.80 -22.31
C ASN A 22 -9.85 1.98 -22.58
N GLN A 23 -11.02 2.47 -22.19
CA GLN A 23 -12.30 1.86 -22.56
C GLN A 23 -12.60 2.08 -24.05
N LEU A 24 -12.43 3.32 -24.52
CA LEU A 24 -12.83 3.75 -25.86
C LEU A 24 -11.85 3.36 -26.97
N HIS A 25 -10.56 3.24 -26.66
CA HIS A 25 -9.51 3.10 -27.65
C HIS A 25 -8.57 1.95 -27.30
N GLU A 26 -8.49 0.94 -28.16
CA GLU A 26 -7.56 -0.18 -27.96
C GLU A 26 -6.09 0.25 -27.99
N SER A 27 -5.76 1.25 -28.83
CA SER A 27 -4.41 1.81 -28.90
C SER A 27 -3.95 2.47 -27.60
N ALA A 28 -4.87 2.91 -26.75
CA ALA A 28 -4.54 3.48 -25.44
C ALA A 28 -4.00 2.42 -24.47
N ARG A 29 -4.39 1.14 -24.67
CA ARG A 29 -4.18 0.06 -23.69
C ARG A 29 -2.73 -0.44 -23.62
N SER A 30 -1.86 0.00 -24.53
CA SER A 30 -0.44 -0.34 -24.56
C SER A 30 0.43 0.49 -23.60
N LEU A 31 -0.12 1.59 -23.08
CA LEU A 31 0.60 2.59 -22.29
C LEU A 31 0.27 2.50 -20.80
N THR A 32 1.28 2.74 -19.96
CA THR A 32 1.10 2.99 -18.53
C THR A 32 0.55 4.40 -18.31
N TYR A 33 0.09 4.71 -17.10
CA TYR A 33 -0.38 6.06 -16.81
C TYR A 33 0.73 7.14 -16.96
N PRO A 34 1.98 6.95 -16.48
CA PRO A 34 3.09 7.86 -16.76
C PRO A 34 3.42 8.00 -18.25
N ASP A 35 3.35 6.93 -19.02
CA ASP A 35 3.69 6.96 -20.44
C ASP A 35 2.57 7.55 -21.29
N PHE A 36 1.35 7.65 -20.77
CA PHE A 36 0.18 8.09 -21.51
C PHE A 36 0.34 9.43 -22.25
N PRO A 37 0.95 10.48 -21.64
CA PRO A 37 1.17 11.77 -22.31
C PRO A 37 2.12 11.73 -23.51
N SER A 38 2.80 10.59 -23.75
CA SER A 38 3.69 10.42 -24.90
C SER A 38 2.91 10.35 -26.21
N GLU A 39 1.70 9.79 -26.19
CA GLU A 39 0.84 9.62 -27.37
C GLU A 39 -0.53 10.32 -27.22
N TRP A 40 -0.90 10.74 -26.01
CA TRP A 40 -2.22 11.34 -25.73
C TRP A 40 -2.08 12.75 -25.16
N ARG A 41 -2.87 13.68 -25.69
CA ARG A 41 -2.91 15.07 -25.22
C ARG A 41 -4.09 15.27 -24.27
N TRP A 42 -3.80 15.82 -23.10
CA TRP A 42 -4.81 16.34 -22.19
C TRP A 42 -5.29 17.72 -22.65
N ASP A 43 -6.58 17.84 -22.95
CA ASP A 43 -7.22 19.10 -23.30
C ASP A 43 -8.70 19.11 -22.87
N GLU A 44 -9.23 20.25 -22.43
CA GLU A 44 -10.63 20.40 -22.01
C GLU A 44 -11.18 19.29 -21.07
N LYS A 45 -10.32 18.79 -20.17
CA LYS A 45 -10.59 17.65 -19.28
C LYS A 45 -10.89 16.32 -19.98
N LYS A 46 -10.26 16.08 -21.12
CA LYS A 46 -10.31 14.81 -21.87
C LYS A 46 -8.95 14.51 -22.49
N TYR A 47 -8.76 13.25 -22.85
CA TYR A 47 -7.62 12.84 -23.67
C TYR A 47 -8.00 12.76 -25.15
N HIS A 48 -7.11 13.28 -25.98
CA HIS A 48 -7.18 13.21 -27.43
C HIS A 48 -5.93 12.51 -27.95
N GLY A 49 -6.10 11.51 -28.83
CA GLY A 49 -4.96 10.84 -29.46
C GLY A 49 -4.16 11.85 -30.30
N ASN A 50 -2.84 11.83 -30.14
CA ASN A 50 -1.95 12.77 -30.82
C ASN A 50 -0.81 12.00 -31.49
N LYS A 51 -1.00 11.70 -32.78
CA LYS A 51 -0.05 10.91 -33.59
C LYS A 51 1.27 11.63 -33.86
N ASP A 52 1.33 12.94 -33.63
CA ASP A 52 2.50 13.77 -33.96
C ASP A 52 3.42 13.99 -32.74
N ARG A 53 3.02 13.54 -31.54
CA ARG A 53 3.85 13.59 -30.34
C ARG A 53 4.53 12.25 -30.10
N HIS A 54 5.84 12.30 -29.89
CA HIS A 54 6.63 11.19 -29.39
C HIS A 54 7.59 11.74 -28.33
N GLY A 55 7.69 11.08 -27.16
CA GLY A 55 8.77 11.31 -26.20
C GLY A 55 8.45 12.11 -24.93
N ASN A 56 7.19 12.49 -24.66
CA ASN A 56 6.83 13.12 -23.38
C ASN A 56 6.38 12.07 -22.35
N ILE A 57 7.20 11.84 -21.32
CA ILE A 57 6.83 10.97 -20.19
C ILE A 57 6.23 11.85 -19.08
N GLY A 58 5.03 11.51 -18.64
CA GLY A 58 4.36 12.13 -17.50
C GLY A 58 5.06 11.79 -16.19
N ARG A 59 5.01 12.72 -15.22
CA ARG A 59 5.52 12.48 -13.86
C ARG A 59 4.36 12.26 -12.91
N ILE A 60 4.36 11.12 -12.22
CA ILE A 60 3.50 10.93 -11.04
C ILE A 60 4.24 11.49 -9.83
N HIS A 61 3.57 12.35 -9.06
CA HIS A 61 4.11 12.92 -7.81
C HIS A 61 4.61 11.82 -6.87
N PHE A 62 5.69 12.08 -6.14
CA PHE A 62 6.15 11.18 -5.09
C PHE A 62 5.06 11.04 -4.02
N VAL A 63 4.84 9.79 -3.58
CA VAL A 63 3.94 9.44 -2.49
C VAL A 63 4.78 8.63 -1.52
N HIS A 64 4.80 9.00 -0.25
CA HIS A 64 5.55 8.30 0.78
C HIS A 64 4.87 6.96 1.13
N PRO A 65 5.60 5.87 1.44
CA PRO A 65 5.02 4.58 1.84
C PRO A 65 3.98 4.67 2.97
N SER A 66 4.20 5.55 3.95
CA SER A 66 3.25 5.78 5.05
C SER A 66 1.87 6.33 4.61
N ALA A 67 1.71 6.73 3.34
CA ALA A 67 0.41 7.09 2.77
C ALA A 67 -0.48 5.88 2.43
N GLY A 68 -0.03 4.66 2.72
CA GLY A 68 -0.81 3.42 2.62
C GLY A 68 -1.30 3.14 1.20
N GLU A 69 -2.60 2.89 1.04
CA GLU A 69 -3.24 2.57 -0.26
C GLU A 69 -2.92 3.55 -1.39
N ARG A 70 -2.62 4.82 -1.08
CA ARG A 70 -2.23 5.79 -2.12
C ARG A 70 -0.83 5.51 -2.69
N TYR A 71 0.09 5.02 -1.87
CA TYR A 71 1.42 4.58 -2.31
C TYR A 71 1.30 3.38 -3.24
N TYR A 72 0.54 2.36 -2.84
CA TYR A 72 0.34 1.15 -3.65
C TYR A 72 -0.41 1.43 -4.96
N LEU A 73 -1.45 2.29 -4.94
CA LEU A 73 -2.08 2.78 -6.17
C LEU A 73 -1.06 3.42 -7.11
N ARG A 74 -0.18 4.27 -6.58
CA ARG A 74 0.87 4.91 -7.37
C ARG A 74 1.82 3.87 -7.99
N MET A 75 2.22 2.83 -7.27
CA MET A 75 3.06 1.75 -7.81
C MET A 75 2.36 1.03 -8.96
N LEU A 76 1.09 0.66 -8.79
CA LEU A 76 0.31 0.01 -9.83
C LEU A 76 0.18 0.89 -11.08
N LEU A 77 -0.04 2.20 -10.92
CA LEU A 77 -0.08 3.13 -12.05
C LEU A 77 1.23 3.19 -12.86
N MET A 78 2.38 2.90 -12.25
CA MET A 78 3.65 2.85 -12.97
C MET A 78 3.79 1.62 -13.87
N VAL A 79 3.12 0.51 -13.55
CA VAL A 79 3.35 -0.77 -14.23
C VAL A 79 2.13 -1.25 -15.02
N ALA A 80 0.92 -0.90 -14.57
CA ALA A 80 -0.32 -1.34 -15.17
C ALA A 80 -0.56 -0.59 -16.48
N LYS A 81 -0.91 -1.36 -17.51
CA LYS A 81 -1.26 -0.87 -18.84
C LYS A 81 -2.73 -1.10 -19.10
N GLY A 82 -3.37 -0.14 -19.76
CA GLY A 82 -4.74 -0.29 -20.24
C GLY A 82 -5.82 -0.46 -19.16
N ALA A 83 -5.56 -0.07 -17.91
CA ALA A 83 -6.56 -0.15 -16.86
C ALA A 83 -7.79 0.72 -17.21
N GLN A 84 -8.99 0.17 -17.00
CA GLN A 84 -10.25 0.80 -17.40
C GLN A 84 -11.07 1.35 -16.23
N ASN A 85 -10.63 1.10 -15.00
CA ASN A 85 -11.19 1.60 -13.75
C ASN A 85 -10.24 1.21 -12.61
N PHE A 86 -10.57 1.62 -11.38
CA PHE A 86 -9.79 1.24 -10.20
C PHE A 86 -9.82 -0.26 -9.88
N GLU A 87 -10.89 -0.97 -10.26
CA GLU A 87 -10.96 -2.42 -10.09
C GLU A 87 -9.99 -3.14 -11.01
N SER A 88 -9.83 -2.66 -12.25
CA SER A 88 -8.85 -3.17 -13.21
C SER A 88 -7.42 -3.05 -12.68
N LEU A 89 -7.13 -1.99 -11.91
CA LEU A 89 -5.84 -1.83 -11.25
C LEU A 89 -5.64 -2.82 -10.09
N ARG A 90 -6.72 -3.35 -9.50
CA ARG A 90 -6.69 -4.40 -8.47
C ARG A 90 -6.79 -5.81 -9.04
N THR A 91 -6.84 -5.96 -10.36
CA THR A 91 -6.95 -7.26 -11.02
C THR A 91 -5.59 -7.67 -11.58
N TYR A 92 -5.08 -8.81 -11.12
CA TYR A 92 -3.85 -9.40 -11.62
C TYR A 92 -4.05 -10.90 -11.89
N ASN A 93 -3.57 -11.39 -13.03
CA ASN A 93 -3.77 -12.78 -13.48
C ASN A 93 -5.23 -13.28 -13.38
N ASN A 94 -6.20 -12.41 -13.73
CA ASN A 94 -7.65 -12.66 -13.65
C ASN A 94 -8.22 -12.81 -12.22
N PHE A 95 -7.46 -12.48 -11.18
CA PHE A 95 -7.95 -12.42 -9.80
C PHE A 95 -8.08 -10.96 -9.36
N LEU A 96 -9.24 -10.62 -8.79
CA LEU A 96 -9.48 -9.32 -8.15
C LEU A 96 -9.05 -9.38 -6.69
N TYR A 97 -8.13 -8.50 -6.30
CA TYR A 97 -7.63 -8.41 -4.93
C TYR A 97 -8.41 -7.36 -4.11
N PRO A 98 -8.54 -7.56 -2.78
CA PRO A 98 -9.27 -6.63 -1.92
C PRO A 98 -8.66 -5.22 -1.85
N SER A 99 -7.33 -5.09 -1.92
CA SER A 99 -6.60 -3.82 -1.81
C SER A 99 -5.56 -3.62 -2.92
N PHE A 100 -5.10 -2.37 -3.11
CA PHE A 100 -3.96 -2.09 -3.98
C PHE A 100 -2.68 -2.70 -3.44
N LYS A 101 -2.49 -2.72 -2.11
CA LYS A 101 -1.37 -3.38 -1.43
C LYS A 101 -1.26 -4.86 -1.80
N GLU A 102 -2.35 -5.61 -1.67
CA GLU A 102 -2.37 -7.03 -2.02
C GLU A 102 -2.14 -7.27 -3.51
N THR A 103 -2.63 -6.36 -4.36
CA THR A 103 -2.35 -6.43 -5.80
C THR A 103 -0.85 -6.23 -6.07
N CYS A 104 -0.21 -5.22 -5.45
CA CYS A 104 1.24 -5.03 -5.55
C CYS A 104 2.02 -6.27 -5.08
N ARG A 105 1.60 -6.88 -3.97
CA ARG A 105 2.18 -8.13 -3.45
C ARG A 105 2.08 -9.25 -4.47
N ALA A 106 0.90 -9.46 -5.06
CA ALA A 106 0.69 -10.49 -6.07
C ALA A 106 1.51 -10.25 -7.35
N HIS A 107 1.72 -8.99 -7.72
CA HIS A 107 2.61 -8.59 -8.80
C HIS A 107 4.11 -8.79 -8.49
N GLY A 108 4.48 -9.10 -7.24
CA GLY A 108 5.88 -9.16 -6.80
C GLY A 108 6.55 -7.79 -6.73
N LEU A 109 5.78 -6.71 -6.53
CA LEU A 109 6.30 -5.34 -6.42
C LEU A 109 6.67 -4.96 -4.99
N LEU A 110 6.26 -5.76 -4.01
CA LEU A 110 6.62 -5.58 -2.60
C LEU A 110 7.72 -6.58 -2.26
N GLU A 111 8.74 -6.11 -1.54
CA GLU A 111 9.73 -7.00 -0.94
C GLU A 111 9.07 -7.88 0.13
N ASP A 112 9.65 -9.06 0.36
CA ASP A 112 9.18 -9.99 1.38
C ASP A 112 9.75 -9.57 2.74
N ASP A 113 8.92 -9.63 3.79
CA ASP A 113 9.29 -9.26 5.16
C ASP A 113 10.19 -10.32 5.83
N GLN A 114 10.61 -11.34 5.08
CA GLN A 114 11.40 -12.45 5.58
C GLN A 114 12.71 -12.00 6.25
N GLU A 115 13.34 -10.94 5.74
CA GLU A 115 14.54 -10.38 6.36
C GLU A 115 14.24 -9.82 7.76
N TRP A 116 13.13 -9.11 7.91
CA TRP A 116 12.68 -8.57 9.20
C TRP A 116 12.29 -9.68 10.16
N TYR A 117 11.63 -10.72 9.66
CA TYR A 117 11.33 -11.91 10.46
C TYR A 117 12.59 -12.59 10.97
N ASN A 118 13.58 -12.82 10.11
CA ASN A 118 14.82 -13.48 10.51
C ASN A 118 15.60 -12.64 11.53
N ALA A 119 15.71 -11.33 11.30
CA ALA A 119 16.38 -10.41 12.21
C ALA A 119 15.68 -10.34 13.57
N PHE A 120 14.34 -10.37 13.59
CA PHE A 120 13.58 -10.38 14.83
C PHE A 120 13.72 -11.71 15.58
N ASP A 121 13.65 -12.84 14.88
CA ASP A 121 13.84 -14.18 15.46
C ASP A 121 15.25 -14.33 16.07
N GLU A 122 16.27 -13.75 15.43
CA GLU A 122 17.63 -13.69 15.99
C GLU A 122 17.68 -12.85 17.28
N ALA A 123 17.11 -11.64 17.28
CA ALA A 123 17.04 -10.80 18.47
C ALA A 123 16.28 -11.49 19.62
N ALA A 124 15.19 -12.18 19.30
CA ALA A 124 14.36 -12.89 20.27
C ALA A 124 15.11 -14.01 21.01
N SER A 125 16.22 -14.51 20.46
CA SER A 125 17.02 -15.55 21.12
C SER A 125 17.81 -15.04 22.34
N TRP A 126 18.01 -13.72 22.47
CA TRP A 126 18.83 -13.14 23.55
C TRP A 126 18.26 -11.86 24.20
N ALA A 127 17.33 -11.16 23.53
CA ALA A 127 16.76 -9.92 24.04
C ALA A 127 15.59 -10.13 25.00
N THR A 128 15.37 -9.17 25.89
CA THR A 128 14.19 -9.12 26.78
C THR A 128 12.95 -8.61 26.03
N SER A 129 11.75 -8.92 26.53
CA SER A 129 10.49 -8.43 25.94
C SER A 129 10.45 -6.90 25.78
N SER A 130 11.01 -6.15 26.73
CA SER A 130 11.12 -4.69 26.60
C SER A 130 11.98 -4.25 25.42
N GLN A 131 13.14 -4.89 25.23
CA GLN A 131 14.01 -4.59 24.09
C GLN A 131 13.39 -5.03 22.76
N LEU A 132 12.65 -6.14 22.76
CA LEU A 132 11.91 -6.60 21.58
C LEU A 132 10.78 -5.63 21.20
N ARG A 133 10.10 -5.01 22.17
CA ARG A 133 9.13 -3.93 21.89
C ARG A 133 9.80 -2.73 21.23
N ASP A 134 10.97 -2.30 21.73
CA ASP A 134 11.72 -1.19 21.13
C ASP A 134 12.19 -1.52 19.70
N LEU A 135 12.68 -2.74 19.49
CA LEU A 135 13.08 -3.23 18.16
C LEU A 135 11.91 -3.29 17.20
N PHE A 136 10.76 -3.84 17.64
CA PHE A 136 9.55 -3.92 16.85
C PHE A 136 9.11 -2.54 16.37
N VAL A 137 9.05 -1.55 17.26
CA VAL A 137 8.72 -0.17 16.91
C VAL A 137 9.74 0.42 15.93
N THR A 138 11.03 0.16 16.14
CA THR A 138 12.10 0.61 15.24
C THR A 138 11.92 0.04 13.83
N MET A 139 11.64 -1.26 13.71
CA MET A 139 11.38 -1.90 12.41
C MET A 139 10.15 -1.30 11.72
N LEU A 140 9.04 -1.10 12.44
CA LEU A 140 7.84 -0.48 11.86
C LEU A 140 8.08 0.96 11.38
N LEU A 141 8.96 1.71 12.05
CA LEU A 141 9.25 3.10 11.69
C LEU A 141 10.25 3.24 10.54
N PHE A 142 11.22 2.32 10.43
CA PHE A 142 12.39 2.53 9.59
C PHE A 142 12.66 1.44 8.54
N CYS A 143 12.01 0.28 8.62
CA CYS A 143 12.35 -0.89 7.80
C CYS A 143 11.33 -1.22 6.70
N GLU A 144 10.42 -0.31 6.36
CA GLU A 144 9.41 -0.50 5.29
C GLU A 144 8.69 -1.87 5.35
N VAL A 145 8.33 -2.32 6.56
CA VAL A 145 7.64 -3.61 6.77
C VAL A 145 6.35 -3.67 5.93
N GLY A 146 6.31 -4.65 5.03
CA GLY A 146 5.25 -4.84 4.06
C GLY A 146 3.95 -5.37 4.64
N ASP A 147 3.92 -6.10 5.75
CA ASP A 147 2.71 -6.57 6.45
C ASP A 147 2.89 -6.46 7.97
N GLU A 148 2.69 -5.25 8.46
CA GLU A 148 2.89 -4.87 9.86
C GLU A 148 1.99 -5.67 10.80
N PHE A 149 0.76 -5.96 10.36
CA PHE A 149 -0.20 -6.74 11.13
C PHE A 149 0.21 -8.21 11.21
N THR A 150 0.55 -8.83 10.07
CA THR A 150 1.03 -10.23 10.07
C THR A 150 2.33 -10.37 10.86
N PHE A 151 3.21 -9.37 10.80
CA PHE A 151 4.40 -9.34 11.64
C PHE A 151 4.05 -9.31 13.13
N PHE A 152 3.16 -8.40 13.55
CA PHE A 152 2.67 -8.34 14.93
C PHE A 152 2.05 -9.67 15.38
N GLU A 153 1.15 -10.24 14.57
CA GLU A 153 0.49 -11.51 14.88
C GLU A 153 1.50 -12.65 15.11
N LYS A 154 2.64 -12.62 14.43
CA LYS A 154 3.71 -13.60 14.59
C LYS A 154 4.50 -13.41 15.89
N VAL A 155 4.74 -12.17 16.32
CA VAL A 155 5.72 -11.88 17.40
C VAL A 155 5.11 -11.41 18.73
N TRP A 156 3.82 -11.06 18.78
CA TRP A 156 3.21 -10.40 19.95
C TRP A 156 3.38 -11.15 21.28
N THR A 157 3.43 -12.49 21.26
CA THR A 157 3.62 -13.28 22.48
C THR A 157 4.98 -13.02 23.12
N LEU A 158 6.03 -12.85 22.31
CA LEU A 158 7.37 -12.50 22.77
C LEU A 158 7.41 -11.09 23.34
N LEU A 159 6.65 -10.18 22.73
CA LEU A 159 6.49 -8.80 23.18
C LEU A 159 5.77 -8.71 24.53
N ALA A 160 4.89 -9.66 24.84
CA ALA A 160 4.03 -9.65 26.01
C ALA A 160 4.50 -10.55 27.17
N ASP A 161 5.60 -11.30 27.00
CA ASP A 161 6.04 -12.34 27.95
C ASP A 161 6.29 -11.80 29.38
N ASP A 162 6.80 -10.57 29.50
CA ASP A 162 7.06 -9.92 30.79
C ASP A 162 5.81 -9.25 31.42
N ILE A 163 4.74 -9.02 30.66
CA ILE A 163 3.58 -8.22 31.09
C ILE A 163 2.88 -8.87 32.29
N GLN A 164 2.65 -10.18 32.24
CA GLN A 164 1.99 -10.91 33.33
C GLN A 164 2.80 -10.87 34.62
N TYR A 165 4.12 -10.99 34.52
CA TYR A 165 5.02 -10.89 35.66
C TYR A 165 4.98 -9.47 36.25
N ASN A 166 5.13 -8.45 35.40
CA ASN A 166 5.11 -7.04 35.80
C ASN A 166 3.78 -6.66 36.48
N ALA A 167 2.66 -7.11 35.93
CA ALA A 167 1.34 -6.84 36.51
C ALA A 167 1.18 -7.45 37.92
N ARG A 168 1.68 -8.68 38.15
CA ARG A 168 1.67 -9.29 39.49
C ARG A 168 2.48 -8.50 40.51
N GLN A 169 3.62 -7.96 40.10
CA GLN A 169 4.48 -7.13 40.95
C GLN A 169 3.79 -5.79 41.28
N ILE A 170 3.23 -5.12 40.27
CA ILE A 170 2.55 -3.81 40.43
C ILE A 170 1.31 -3.93 41.33
N LEU A 171 0.51 -4.98 41.13
CA LEU A 171 -0.72 -5.21 41.90
C LEU A 171 -0.47 -5.87 43.26
N ASN A 172 0.77 -6.29 43.54
CA ASN A 172 1.14 -7.10 44.70
C ASN A 172 0.21 -8.32 44.90
N HIS A 173 -0.19 -8.96 43.80
CA HIS A 173 -1.14 -10.07 43.78
C HIS A 173 -0.58 -11.24 42.97
N PRO A 174 0.15 -12.18 43.59
CA PRO A 174 0.86 -13.26 42.88
C PRO A 174 -0.05 -14.18 42.06
N ALA A 175 -1.31 -14.37 42.49
CA ALA A 175 -2.29 -15.18 41.78
C ALA A 175 -3.03 -14.42 40.66
N TYR A 176 -2.62 -13.19 40.35
CA TYR A 176 -3.24 -12.41 39.28
C TYR A 176 -2.95 -13.07 37.93
N GLN A 177 -3.96 -13.10 37.07
CA GLN A 177 -3.84 -13.67 35.73
C GLN A 177 -4.65 -12.85 34.74
N MET A 178 -3.99 -12.41 33.68
CA MET A 178 -4.57 -11.70 32.56
C MET A 178 -5.11 -12.69 31.54
N SER A 179 -6.20 -12.34 30.86
CA SER A 179 -6.65 -13.10 29.70
C SER A 179 -5.67 -12.89 28.53
N GLY A 180 -5.61 -13.87 27.61
CA GLY A 180 -4.78 -13.76 26.41
C GLY A 180 -5.13 -12.53 25.56
N ASP A 181 -6.43 -12.21 25.44
CA ASP A 181 -6.89 -11.01 24.73
C ASP A 181 -6.40 -9.73 25.39
N ALA A 182 -6.38 -9.69 26.73
CA ALA A 182 -5.86 -8.53 27.47
C ALA A 182 -4.34 -8.40 27.29
N LEU A 183 -3.60 -9.50 27.27
CA LEU A 183 -2.14 -9.51 27.04
C LEU A 183 -1.78 -9.01 25.63
N LYS A 184 -2.57 -9.36 24.62
CA LYS A 184 -2.29 -8.96 23.23
C LYS A 184 -2.48 -7.46 22.97
N ILE A 185 -3.31 -6.80 23.77
CA ILE A 185 -3.63 -5.37 23.62
C ILE A 185 -2.94 -4.46 24.66
N SER A 186 -2.15 -5.02 25.58
CA SER A 186 -1.41 -4.26 26.61
C SER A 186 -0.02 -3.86 26.14
#